data_AF-A0A1F9CZA8-F1
#
_entry.id   AF-A0A1F9CZA8-F1
#
_cell.length_a   1.000
_cell.length_b   1.000
_cell.length_c   1.000
_cell.angle_alpha   90.00
_cell.angle_beta   90.00
_cell.angle_gamma   90.00
#
_symmetry.space_group_name_H-M   'P 1'
#
loop_
_entity.id
_entity.type
_entity.pdbx_description
1 polymer ?
#
loop_
_entity_poly.entity_id
_entity_poly.type
_entity_poly.pdbx_seq_one_letter_code
_entity_poly.pdbx_strand_id
1 'polypeptide(L)'
;MKDRKQRGRSWQETMEERNCFRCGKELQPGSLFYVVQIKVISGFDGILVEPAGDIDQQLNQLIEQAGHLGPKELEKDVYEEITLIVCKSCRDRFVDDLQHPWEGPFRIRKDPDSILH
;
A
#
# COMPACT_ATOMS: atom_id res chain seq x y z
N MET A 1 -10.21 -8.55 -47.16
CA MET A 1 -10.73 -7.85 -45.97
C MET A 1 -10.40 -8.69 -44.76
N LYS A 2 -9.28 -8.34 -44.12
CA LYS A 2 -8.56 -9.14 -43.12
C LYS A 2 -8.89 -8.66 -41.71
N ASP A 3 -8.94 -9.62 -40.79
CA ASP A 3 -8.60 -9.53 -39.37
C ASP A 3 -9.49 -8.68 -38.47
N ARG A 4 -10.57 -9.33 -38.00
CA ARG A 4 -11.41 -8.89 -36.88
C ARG A 4 -10.89 -9.56 -35.60
N LYS A 5 -10.36 -8.74 -34.69
CA LYS A 5 -10.42 -8.92 -33.22
C LYS A 5 -9.52 -10.02 -32.63
N GLN A 6 -8.24 -9.69 -32.46
CA GLN A 6 -7.43 -10.20 -31.35
C GLN A 6 -6.92 -9.01 -30.53
N ARG A 7 -7.18 -9.06 -29.22
CA ARG A 7 -6.35 -8.53 -28.12
C ARG A 7 -7.13 -8.73 -26.82
N GLY A 8 -7.31 -10.00 -26.46
CA GLY A 8 -7.37 -10.36 -25.05
C GLY A 8 -6.02 -9.98 -24.45
N ARG A 9 -6.01 -9.10 -23.45
CA ARG A 9 -4.79 -8.79 -22.71
C ARG A 9 -4.41 -10.02 -21.89
N SER A 10 -3.55 -10.82 -22.51
CA SER A 10 -2.70 -11.83 -21.89
C SER A 10 -2.03 -11.22 -20.66
N TRP A 11 -2.38 -11.71 -19.48
CA TRP A 11 -1.59 -11.54 -18.25
C TRP A 11 -0.64 -12.75 -18.08
N GLN A 12 -0.09 -13.24 -19.18
CA GLN A 12 0.84 -14.38 -19.24
C GLN A 12 2.11 -13.95 -19.98
N GLU A 13 2.93 -13.12 -19.34
CA GLU A 13 4.26 -12.69 -19.79
C GLU A 13 4.81 -11.92 -18.57
N THR A 14 5.69 -12.41 -17.70
CA THR A 14 6.82 -13.35 -17.80
C THR A 14 6.88 -14.21 -16.53
N MET A 15 7.37 -15.44 -16.66
CA MET A 15 7.63 -16.33 -15.53
C MET A 15 8.98 -15.97 -14.89
N GLU A 16 9.13 -14.68 -14.55
CA GLU A 16 10.27 -14.17 -13.83
C GLU A 16 10.22 -14.67 -12.38
N GLU A 17 11.37 -15.08 -11.86
CA GLU A 17 11.59 -15.37 -10.44
C GLU A 17 10.95 -14.26 -9.60
N ARG A 18 9.90 -14.59 -8.84
CA ARG A 18 9.21 -13.61 -8.01
C ARG A 18 9.80 -13.70 -6.62
N ASN A 19 10.38 -12.63 -6.10
CA ASN A 19 10.87 -12.63 -4.73
C ASN A 19 9.76 -12.14 -3.80
N CYS A 20 9.65 -12.79 -2.64
CA CYS A 20 8.80 -12.30 -1.57
C CYS A 20 9.27 -10.91 -1.14
N PHE A 21 8.42 -9.90 -1.28
CA PHE A 21 8.76 -8.51 -0.95
C PHE A 21 9.19 -8.30 0.51
N ARG A 22 8.77 -9.18 1.43
CA ARG A 22 9.08 -9.08 2.85
C ARG A 22 10.37 -9.79 3.25
N CYS A 23 10.54 -11.05 2.86
CA CYS A 23 11.68 -11.87 3.31
C CYS A 23 12.72 -12.17 2.22
N GLY A 24 12.50 -11.70 0.99
CA GLY A 24 13.39 -11.95 -0.15
C GLY A 24 13.35 -13.39 -0.70
N LYS A 25 12.58 -14.30 -0.09
CA LYS A 25 12.50 -15.70 -0.55
C LYS A 25 12.01 -15.77 -1.99
N GLU A 26 12.76 -16.48 -2.82
CA GLU A 26 12.39 -16.80 -4.20
C GLU A 26 11.12 -17.66 -4.24
N LEU A 27 10.16 -17.27 -5.08
CA LEU A 27 8.89 -17.95 -5.30
C LEU A 27 8.98 -18.64 -6.67
N GLN A 28 9.20 -19.94 -6.61
CA GLN A 28 9.37 -20.77 -7.79
C GLN A 28 8.11 -20.73 -8.69
N PRO A 29 8.27 -20.81 -10.01
CA PRO A 29 7.15 -21.00 -10.93
C PRO A 29 6.26 -22.18 -10.49
N GLY A 30 4.93 -21.97 -10.49
CA GLY A 30 3.97 -22.98 -10.04
C GLY A 30 3.83 -23.14 -8.53
N SER A 31 4.67 -22.48 -7.73
CA SER A 31 4.51 -22.45 -6.27
C SER A 31 3.39 -21.50 -5.84
N LEU A 32 2.85 -21.74 -4.63
CA LEU A 32 1.82 -20.88 -4.04
C LEU A 32 2.42 -19.55 -3.57
N PHE A 33 1.86 -18.45 -4.05
CA PHE A 33 2.18 -17.09 -3.61
C PHE A 33 0.89 -16.31 -3.34
N TYR A 34 1.01 -15.20 -2.63
CA TYR A 34 -0.09 -14.31 -2.29
C TYR A 34 0.20 -12.91 -2.80
N VAL A 35 -0.85 -12.24 -3.27
CA VAL A 35 -0.80 -10.83 -3.66
C VAL A 35 -1.53 -10.03 -2.59
N VAL A 36 -0.84 -9.06 -2.00
CA VAL A 36 -1.40 -8.11 -1.04
C VAL A 36 -1.57 -6.78 -1.77
N GLN A 37 -2.81 -6.30 -1.86
CA GLN A 37 -3.14 -4.99 -2.41
C GLN A 37 -3.56 -4.07 -1.26
N ILE A 38 -2.85 -2.95 -1.11
CA ILE A 38 -3.12 -1.93 -0.10
C ILE A 38 -3.59 -0.70 -0.85
N LYS A 39 -4.74 -0.15 -0.44
CA LYS A 39 -5.31 1.08 -1.02
C LYS A 39 -5.47 2.10 0.09
N VAL A 40 -4.84 3.25 -0.08
CA VAL A 40 -4.99 4.42 0.78
C VAL A 40 -5.79 5.44 -0.02
N ILE A 41 -6.90 5.89 0.54
CA ILE A 41 -7.83 6.81 -0.10
C ILE A 41 -8.10 7.93 0.89
N SER A 42 -8.00 9.18 0.45
CA SER A 42 -8.36 10.32 1.26
C SER A 42 -9.83 10.24 1.69
N GLY A 43 -10.05 10.25 3.00
CA GLY A 43 -11.38 10.30 3.60
C GLY A 43 -11.72 11.74 3.95
N PHE A 44 -12.51 12.39 3.10
CA PHE A 44 -13.10 13.70 3.40
C PHE A 44 -14.53 13.50 3.91
N ASP A 45 -14.83 14.02 5.09
CA ASP A 45 -16.13 13.87 5.77
C ASP A 45 -17.20 14.89 5.28
N GLY A 46 -16.83 15.77 4.35
CA GLY A 46 -17.72 16.78 3.79
C GLY A 46 -17.86 18.04 4.65
N ILE A 47 -17.21 18.11 5.80
CA ILE A 47 -17.30 19.25 6.71
C ILE A 47 -16.18 20.23 6.37
N LEU A 48 -16.56 21.43 5.93
CA LEU A 48 -15.67 22.56 5.85
C LEU A 48 -15.91 23.44 7.08
N VAL A 49 -14.88 23.59 7.91
CA VAL A 49 -14.92 24.53 9.02
C VAL A 49 -14.72 25.93 8.45
N GLU A 50 -15.67 26.84 8.71
CA GLU A 50 -15.48 28.24 8.35
C GLU A 50 -14.25 28.78 9.07
N PRO A 51 -13.25 29.27 8.34
CA PRO A 51 -12.05 29.75 8.96
C PRO A 51 -12.32 31.02 9.77
N ALA A 52 -11.71 31.11 10.95
CA ALA A 52 -11.71 32.36 11.71
C ALA A 52 -10.71 33.35 11.07
N GLY A 53 -11.16 34.11 10.06
CA GLY A 53 -10.32 35.11 9.40
C GLY A 53 -10.68 35.35 7.93
N ASP A 54 -9.73 35.94 7.20
CA ASP A 54 -9.87 36.21 5.77
C ASP A 54 -9.78 34.90 4.97
N ILE A 55 -10.91 34.51 4.37
CA ILE A 55 -11.06 33.30 3.55
C ILE A 55 -10.13 33.37 2.33
N ASP A 56 -9.98 34.55 1.72
CA ASP A 56 -9.20 34.71 0.50
C ASP A 56 -7.72 34.45 0.75
N GLN A 57 -7.21 34.90 1.91
CA GLN A 57 -5.83 34.65 2.30
C GLN A 57 -5.54 33.15 2.50
N GLN A 58 -6.46 32.42 3.12
CA GLN A 58 -6.28 30.98 3.38
C GLN A 58 -6.43 30.15 2.10
N LEU A 59 -7.37 30.54 1.23
CA LEU A 59 -7.51 29.93 -0.09
C LEU A 59 -6.23 30.13 -0.92
N ASN A 60 -5.65 31.32 -0.92
CA ASN A 60 -4.40 31.59 -1.63
C ASN A 60 -3.23 30.77 -1.06
N GLN A 61 -3.13 30.59 0.26
CA GLN A 61 -2.12 29.74 0.87
C GLN A 61 -2.26 28.26 0.45
N LEU A 62 -3.48 27.74 0.39
CA LEU A 62 -3.75 26.38 -0.09
C LEU A 62 -3.34 26.21 -1.56
N ILE A 63 -3.67 27.19 -2.41
CA ILE A 63 -3.29 27.19 -3.83
C ILE A 63 -1.77 27.25 -3.98
N GLU A 64 -1.09 28.09 -3.20
CA GLU A 64 0.38 28.16 -3.21
C GLU A 64 0.99 26.83 -2.79
N GLN A 65 0.55 26.23 -1.66
CA GLN A 65 1.06 24.94 -1.19
C GLN A 65 0.88 23.83 -2.24
N ALA A 66 -0.29 23.76 -2.86
CA ALA A 66 -0.55 22.80 -3.94
C ALA A 66 0.32 23.08 -5.18
N GLY A 67 0.59 24.35 -5.49
CA GLY A 67 1.44 24.75 -6.62
C GLY A 67 2.92 24.40 -6.46
N HIS A 68 3.40 24.16 -5.24
CA HIS A 68 4.79 23.76 -4.97
C HIS A 68 5.01 22.24 -5.03
N LEU A 69 3.93 21.45 -5.03
CA LEU A 69 3.97 19.99 -5.09
C LEU A 69 3.89 19.51 -6.53
N GLY A 70 4.66 18.47 -6.84
CA GLY A 70 4.57 17.81 -8.15
C GLY A 70 3.22 17.08 -8.30
N PRO A 71 2.68 16.91 -9.52
CA PRO A 71 1.42 16.19 -9.75
C PRO A 71 1.37 14.78 -9.13
N LYS A 72 2.50 14.07 -9.08
CA LYS A 72 2.60 12.73 -8.46
C LYS A 72 2.55 12.75 -6.94
N GLU A 73 2.93 13.85 -6.31
CA GLU A 73 2.90 14.00 -4.86
C GLU A 73 1.47 14.32 -4.42
N LEU A 74 0.81 15.25 -5.13
CA LEU A 74 -0.62 15.52 -4.96
C LEU A 74 -1.50 14.29 -5.16
N GLU A 75 -1.14 13.42 -6.12
CA GLU A 75 -1.88 12.17 -6.34
C GLU A 75 -1.83 11.26 -5.11
N LYS A 76 -0.66 11.13 -4.46
CA LYS A 76 -0.48 10.30 -3.26
C LYS A 76 -1.31 10.78 -2.07
N ASP A 77 -1.55 12.08 -1.97
CA ASP A 77 -2.38 12.67 -0.91
C ASP A 77 -3.87 12.31 -1.09
N VAL A 78 -4.28 11.88 -2.29
CA VAL A 78 -5.67 11.49 -2.61
C VAL A 78 -5.81 9.96 -2.72
N TYR A 79 -4.88 9.31 -3.42
CA TYR A 79 -4.91 7.89 -3.71
C TYR A 79 -3.50 7.30 -3.79
N GLU A 80 -3.29 6.21 -3.06
CA GLU A 80 -2.08 5.39 -3.21
C GLU A 80 -2.46 3.91 -3.25
N GLU A 81 -1.89 3.18 -4.21
CA GLU A 81 -2.03 1.74 -4.33
C GLU A 81 -0.67 1.04 -4.30
N ILE A 82 -0.51 0.11 -3.37
CA ILE A 82 0.70 -0.68 -3.20
C ILE A 82 0.35 -2.15 -3.42
N THR A 83 1.06 -2.82 -4.33
CA THR A 83 0.93 -4.26 -4.58
C THR A 83 2.20 -4.99 -4.17
N LEU A 84 2.06 -5.96 -3.29
CA LEU A 84 3.17 -6.79 -2.79
C LEU A 84 2.91 -8.25 -3.11
N ILE A 85 3.96 -8.95 -3.54
CA ILE A 85 3.94 -10.41 -3.70
C ILE A 85 4.67 -11.03 -2.51
N VAL A 86 4.02 -11.96 -1.80
CA VAL A 86 4.58 -12.56 -0.58
C VAL A 86 4.36 -14.07 -0.52
N CYS A 87 5.25 -14.76 0.20
CA CYS A 87 5.08 -16.17 0.52
C CYS A 87 4.00 -16.36 1.60
N LYS A 88 3.53 -17.62 1.79
CA LYS A 88 2.51 -17.95 2.79
C LYS A 88 2.83 -17.44 4.20
N SER A 89 4.04 -17.68 4.70
CA SER A 89 4.44 -17.27 6.05
C SER A 89 4.45 -15.75 6.22
N CYS A 90 4.89 -15.01 5.19
CA CYS A 90 4.88 -13.56 5.21
C CYS A 90 3.45 -13.00 5.13
N ARG A 91 2.57 -13.64 4.36
CA ARG A 91 1.13 -13.30 4.32
C ARG A 91 0.49 -13.47 5.70
N ASP A 92 0.70 -14.62 6.34
CA ASP A 92 0.09 -14.94 7.64
C ASP A 92 0.53 -13.91 8.70
N ARG A 93 1.82 -13.54 8.71
CA ARG A 93 2.32 -12.49 9.61
C ARG A 93 1.80 -11.10 9.23
N PHE A 94 1.66 -10.78 7.94
CA PHE A 94 1.12 -9.49 7.50
C PHE A 94 -0.33 -9.29 7.94
N VAL A 95 -1.15 -10.34 7.85
CA VAL A 95 -2.54 -10.31 8.32
C VAL A 95 -2.60 -10.13 9.85
N ASP A 96 -1.74 -10.84 10.60
CA ASP A 96 -1.67 -10.68 12.06
C ASP A 96 -1.26 -9.25 12.44
N ASP A 97 -0.24 -8.69 11.78
CA ASP A 97 0.23 -7.32 11.99
C ASP A 97 -0.91 -6.30 11.72
N LEU A 98 -1.74 -6.52 10.69
CA LEU A 98 -2.87 -5.65 10.34
C LEU A 98 -4.11 -5.81 11.23
N GLN A 99 -4.34 -7.00 11.80
CA GLN A 99 -5.45 -7.23 12.73
C GLN A 99 -5.20 -6.61 14.11
N HIS A 100 -3.93 -6.36 14.44
CA HIS A 100 -3.51 -5.85 15.74
C HIS A 100 -2.62 -4.59 15.60
N PRO A 101 -3.08 -3.53 14.90
CA PRO A 101 -2.22 -2.40 14.53
C PRO A 101 -1.72 -1.60 15.74
N TRP A 102 -2.46 -1.64 16.85
CA TRP A 102 -2.14 -0.96 18.11
C TRP A 102 -1.11 -1.72 18.97
N GLU A 103 -0.84 -2.99 18.66
CA GLU A 103 0.08 -3.84 19.44
C GLU A 103 1.55 -3.67 19.02
N GLY A 104 1.80 -2.86 17.97
CA GLY A 104 3.14 -2.54 17.47
C GLY A 104 3.84 -3.71 16.77
N PRO A 105 4.87 -3.45 15.93
CA PRO A 105 5.51 -4.46 15.10
C PRO A 105 6.44 -5.45 15.86
N PHE A 106 6.32 -5.53 17.19
CA PHE A 106 7.20 -6.32 18.04
C PHE A 106 6.41 -7.15 19.06
N ARG A 107 5.70 -8.18 18.60
CA ARG A 107 5.54 -9.37 19.45
C ARG A 107 6.92 -10.01 19.57
N ILE A 108 7.74 -9.51 20.49
CA ILE A 108 8.85 -10.28 21.05
C ILE A 108 8.16 -11.54 21.56
N ARG A 109 8.42 -12.70 20.95
CA ARG A 109 8.08 -13.97 21.57
C ARG A 109 8.81 -13.95 22.90
N LYS A 110 8.11 -13.60 23.98
CA LYS A 110 8.58 -13.86 25.34
C LYS A 110 8.73 -15.37 25.39
N ASP A 111 9.96 -15.82 25.26
CA ASP A 111 10.32 -17.18 25.65
C ASP A 111 9.92 -17.29 27.13
N PRO A 112 8.95 -18.15 27.49
CA PRO A 112 8.45 -18.23 28.85
C PRO A 112 9.52 -18.65 29.86
N ASP A 113 10.70 -19.11 29.40
CA ASP A 113 11.80 -19.59 30.24
C ASP A 113 12.92 -18.58 30.52
N SER A 114 12.82 -17.31 30.08
CA SER A 114 13.81 -16.29 30.46
C SER A 114 13.53 -15.68 31.84
N ILE A 115 13.84 -16.44 32.89
CA ILE A 115 14.05 -15.89 34.23
C ILE A 115 15.43 -15.23 34.21
N LEU A 116 15.49 -13.91 34.08
CA LEU A 116 16.73 -13.15 34.30
C LEU A 116 16.95 -12.97 35.81
N HIS A 117 18.10 -13.44 36.26
CA HIS A 117 18.72 -13.21 37.58
C HIS A 117 19.11 -11.74 37.78
#